data_AF-A0A971G975-F1
#
_entry.id   AF-A0A971G975-F1
#
_cell.length_a   1.000
_cell.length_b   1.000
_cell.length_c   1.000
_cell.angle_alpha   90.00
_cell.angle_beta   90.00
_cell.angle_gamma   90.00
#
_symmetry.space_group_name_H-M   'P 1'
#
loop_
_entity.id
_entity.type
_entity.pdbx_description
1 polymer ?
#
loop_
_entity_poly.entity_id
_entity_poly.type
_entity_poly.pdbx_seq_one_letter_code
_entity_poly.pdbx_strand_id
1 'polypeptide(L)'
;MMQTYLLSLLYLLYGSAFLLADVHGVRFPTLLSLRYQFRMKKGVRLILIILGFAIAALLAFFPVEPGPVVLGDFIPMVNVLSLAVYYLYLSLKGQEEEDGERESDSVLHATGQYVEHNRRNVGYLTLCVCIIHFLIPHFVLL
;
A
#
# COMPACT_ATOMS: atom_id res chain seq x y z
N MET A 1 -10.85 16.81 -1.98
CA MET A 1 -9.86 17.92 -2.00
C MET A 1 -8.60 17.50 -2.75
N MET A 2 -8.05 18.35 -3.61
CA MET A 2 -6.86 18.03 -4.45
C MET A 2 -5.64 17.57 -3.63
N GLN A 3 -5.47 18.07 -2.41
CA GLN A 3 -4.37 17.69 -1.51
C GLN A 3 -4.44 16.22 -1.05
N THR A 4 -5.63 15.73 -0.70
CA THR A 4 -5.84 14.32 -0.28
C THR A 4 -5.56 13.36 -1.43
N TYR A 5 -5.95 13.73 -2.64
CA TYR A 5 -5.69 12.95 -3.85
C TYR A 5 -4.19 12.88 -4.18
N LEU A 6 -3.47 14.01 -4.07
CA LEU A 6 -2.02 14.00 -4.25
C LEU A 6 -1.32 13.16 -3.17
N LEU A 7 -1.81 13.23 -1.93
CA LEU A 7 -1.29 12.43 -0.82
C LEU A 7 -1.50 10.92 -1.05
N SER A 8 -2.67 10.52 -1.57
CA SER A 8 -2.94 9.12 -1.91
C SER A 8 -2.04 8.63 -3.05
N LEU A 9 -1.77 9.45 -4.06
CA LEU A 9 -0.82 9.13 -5.13
C LEU A 9 0.60 8.92 -4.60
N LEU A 10 1.10 9.82 -3.76
CA LEU A 10 2.41 9.66 -3.15
C LEU A 10 2.48 8.40 -2.29
N TYR A 11 1.42 8.09 -1.56
CA TYR A 11 1.32 6.88 -0.76
C TYR A 11 1.34 5.61 -1.64
N LEU A 12 0.57 5.58 -2.74
CA LEU A 12 0.55 4.48 -3.69
C LEU A 12 1.90 4.32 -4.41
N LEU A 13 2.56 5.42 -4.76
CA LEU A 13 3.89 5.39 -5.36
C LEU A 13 4.91 4.77 -4.39
N TYR A 14 4.92 5.23 -3.14
CA TYR A 14 5.78 4.67 -2.11
C TYR A 14 5.49 3.17 -1.87
N GLY A 15 4.21 2.80 -1.78
CA GLY A 15 3.79 1.42 -1.56
C GLY A 15 4.12 0.48 -2.71
N SER A 16 3.92 0.93 -3.95
CA SER A 16 4.32 0.16 -5.13
C SER A 16 5.84 -0.04 -5.20
N ALA A 17 6.63 1.00 -4.89
CA ALA A 17 8.09 0.89 -4.81
C ALA A 17 8.53 -0.13 -3.75
N PHE A 18 7.89 -0.11 -2.57
CA PHE A 18 8.14 -1.09 -1.51
C PHE A 18 7.76 -2.53 -1.92
N LEU A 19 6.63 -2.72 -2.61
CA LEU A 19 6.19 -4.04 -3.07
C LEU A 19 7.10 -4.59 -4.18
N LEU A 20 7.58 -3.73 -5.09
CA LEU A 20 8.48 -4.11 -6.19
C LEU A 20 9.95 -4.25 -5.78
N ALA A 21 10.32 -3.73 -4.61
CA ALA A 21 11.70 -3.78 -4.10
C ALA A 21 12.26 -5.20 -4.01
N ASP A 22 11.42 -6.22 -3.82
CA ASP A 22 11.87 -7.61 -3.73
C ASP A 22 12.33 -8.17 -5.09
N VAL A 23 11.72 -7.70 -6.18
CA VAL A 23 12.03 -8.15 -7.54
C VAL A 23 13.17 -7.33 -8.15
N HIS A 24 13.19 -6.02 -7.86
CA HIS A 24 14.10 -5.07 -8.50
C HIS A 24 15.21 -4.56 -7.58
N GLY A 25 15.24 -4.97 -6.31
CA GLY A 25 16.19 -4.48 -5.30
C GLY A 25 17.65 -4.78 -5.63
N VAL A 26 17.93 -5.83 -6.40
CA VAL A 26 19.29 -6.13 -6.90
C VAL A 26 19.73 -5.12 -7.95
N ARG A 27 18.78 -4.57 -8.73
CA ARG A 27 19.05 -3.60 -9.81
C ARG A 27 19.02 -2.15 -9.31
N PHE A 28 18.24 -1.85 -8.28
CA PHE A 28 18.09 -0.51 -7.72
C PHE A 28 18.33 -0.50 -6.19
N PRO A 29 19.51 -0.04 -5.73
CA PRO A 29 19.86 0.00 -4.30
C PRO A 29 18.92 0.85 -3.44
N THR A 30 18.26 1.84 -4.04
CA THR A 30 17.29 2.72 -3.39
C THR A 30 16.01 1.99 -2.97
N LEU A 31 15.57 0.99 -3.74
CA LEU A 31 14.42 0.16 -3.37
C LEU A 31 14.76 -0.76 -2.19
N LEU A 32 16.00 -1.25 -2.15
CA LEU A 32 16.50 -2.11 -1.09
C LEU A 32 16.60 -1.35 0.24
N SER A 33 17.09 -0.11 0.22
CA SER A 33 17.16 0.74 1.44
C SER A 33 15.78 1.08 1.98
N LEU A 34 14.80 1.31 1.09
CA LEU A 34 13.39 1.53 1.46
C LEU A 34 12.81 0.35 2.24
N ARG A 35 13.02 -0.87 1.72
CA ARG A 35 12.61 -2.11 2.38
C ARG A 35 13.29 -2.29 3.73
N TYR A 36 14.59 -1.99 3.80
CA TYR A 36 15.36 -2.09 5.04
C TYR A 36 14.79 -1.16 6.12
N GLN A 37 14.46 0.08 5.78
CA GLN A 37 13.85 1.02 6.74
C GLN A 37 12.50 0.52 7.26
N PHE A 38 11.65 -0.03 6.38
CA PHE A 38 10.36 -0.59 6.77
C PHE A 38 10.51 -1.81 7.71
N ARG A 39 11.46 -2.70 7.43
CA ARG A 39 11.71 -3.89 8.26
C ARG A 39 12.31 -3.53 9.62
N MET A 40 13.30 -2.65 9.64
CA MET A 40 14.07 -2.36 10.86
C MET A 40 13.37 -1.37 11.80
N LYS A 41 12.59 -0.42 11.28
CA LYS A 41 11.98 0.63 12.09
C LYS A 41 10.48 0.39 12.27
N LYS A 42 10.12 -0.23 13.42
CA LYS A 42 8.71 -0.44 13.83
C LYS A 42 7.87 0.86 13.75
N GLY A 43 8.48 2.01 14.07
CA GLY A 43 7.82 3.32 13.96
C GLY A 43 7.46 3.72 12.53
N VAL A 44 8.32 3.47 11.54
CA VAL A 44 8.02 3.78 10.12
C VAL A 44 6.84 2.94 9.64
N ARG A 45 6.82 1.65 10.00
CA ARG A 45 5.72 0.75 9.67
C ARG A 45 4.40 1.21 10.28
N LEU A 46 4.40 1.55 11.57
CA LEU A 46 3.20 2.03 12.27
C LEU A 46 2.68 3.34 11.68
N ILE A 47 3.57 4.29 11.35
CA ILE A 47 3.19 5.54 10.67
C ILE A 47 2.56 5.24 9.31
N LEU A 48 3.12 4.34 8.51
CA LEU A 48 2.57 3.99 7.20
C LEU A 48 1.20 3.31 7.28
N ILE A 49 0.97 2.47 8.31
CA ILE A 49 -0.33 1.84 8.56
C ILE A 49 -1.37 2.92 8.91
N ILE A 50 -1.08 3.75 9.92
CA ILE A 50 -2.00 4.81 10.37
C ILE A 50 -2.29 5.78 9.24
N LEU A 51 -1.26 6.20 8.49
CA LEU A 51 -1.40 7.10 7.36
C LEU A 51 -2.27 6.49 6.25
N GLY A 52 -2.10 5.19 5.95
CA GLY A 52 -2.91 4.50 4.96
C GLY A 52 -4.40 4.47 5.32
N PHE A 53 -4.71 4.08 6.56
CA PHE A 53 -6.09 4.10 7.05
C PHE A 53 -6.69 5.51 7.07
N ALA A 54 -5.91 6.52 7.49
CA ALA A 54 -6.34 7.91 7.49
C ALA A 54 -6.65 8.42 6.07
N ILE A 55 -5.77 8.14 5.09
CA ILE A 55 -5.99 8.53 3.68
C ILE A 55 -7.22 7.82 3.11
N ALA A 56 -7.38 6.52 3.37
CA ALA A 56 -8.55 5.77 2.92
C ALA A 56 -9.85 6.33 3.52
N ALA A 57 -9.86 6.66 4.81
CA ALA A 57 -11.00 7.31 5.47
C ALA A 57 -11.30 8.69 4.86
N LEU A 58 -10.27 9.50 4.62
CA LEU A 58 -10.43 10.81 3.99
C LEU A 58 -11.01 10.70 2.57
N LEU A 59 -10.55 9.73 1.77
CA LEU A 59 -11.12 9.46 0.44
C LEU A 59 -12.58 8.97 0.51
N ALA A 60 -12.92 8.17 1.53
CA ALA A 60 -14.28 7.66 1.71
C ALA A 60 -15.29 8.73 2.14
N PHE A 61 -14.89 9.63 3.04
CA PHE A 61 -15.78 10.67 3.60
C PHE A 61 -15.74 11.99 2.80
N PHE A 62 -14.66 12.27 2.07
CA PHE A 62 -14.47 13.52 1.34
C PHE A 62 -14.07 13.26 -0.13
N PRO A 63 -15.00 12.79 -0.97
CA PRO A 63 -14.75 12.58 -2.40
C PRO A 63 -14.32 13.88 -3.08
N VAL A 64 -13.54 13.75 -4.17
CA VAL A 64 -13.01 14.88 -4.93
C VAL A 64 -13.92 15.17 -6.13
N GLU A 65 -14.80 16.15 -5.99
CA GLU A 65 -15.55 16.73 -7.11
C GLU A 65 -14.57 17.50 -8.04
N PRO A 66 -14.74 17.50 -9.39
CA PRO A 66 -15.92 17.12 -10.16
C PRO A 66 -15.89 15.71 -10.81
N GLY A 67 -15.07 14.78 -10.32
CA GLY A 67 -14.85 13.48 -10.99
C GLY A 67 -15.91 12.40 -10.73
N PRO A 68 -15.98 11.37 -11.59
CA PRO A 68 -16.74 10.15 -11.31
C PRO A 68 -16.18 9.45 -10.07
N VAL A 69 -16.93 9.50 -8.97
CA VAL A 69 -16.55 8.98 -7.62
C VAL A 69 -15.98 7.56 -7.66
N VAL A 70 -16.49 6.70 -8.55
CA VAL A 70 -16.05 5.30 -8.67
C VAL A 70 -14.66 5.16 -9.30
N LEU A 71 -14.34 5.96 -10.31
CA LEU A 71 -13.03 5.85 -10.97
C LEU A 71 -12.00 6.71 -10.25
N GLY A 72 -12.39 7.91 -9.80
CA GLY A 72 -11.47 8.86 -9.18
C GLY A 72 -11.11 8.57 -7.74
N ASP A 73 -12.07 8.23 -6.90
CA ASP A 73 -11.82 8.13 -5.46
C ASP A 73 -11.82 6.68 -4.99
N PHE A 74 -12.74 5.85 -5.51
CA PHE A 74 -12.89 4.47 -5.05
C PHE A 74 -11.69 3.58 -5.42
N ILE A 75 -11.15 3.69 -6.64
CA ILE A 75 -9.98 2.89 -7.05
C ILE A 75 -8.74 3.21 -6.19
N PRO A 76 -8.32 4.48 -6.02
CA PRO A 76 -7.23 4.82 -5.12
C PRO A 76 -7.52 4.45 -3.67
N MET A 77 -8.75 4.67 -3.18
CA MET A 77 -9.14 4.32 -1.82
C MET A 77 -8.96 2.82 -1.52
N VAL A 78 -9.50 1.95 -2.37
CA VAL A 78 -9.37 0.49 -2.20
C VAL A 78 -7.90 0.07 -2.25
N ASN A 79 -7.10 0.68 -3.12
CA ASN A 79 -5.69 0.35 -3.27
C ASN A 79 -4.85 0.80 -2.06
N VAL A 80 -5.12 2.02 -1.54
CA VAL A 80 -4.54 2.53 -0.29
C VAL A 80 -4.93 1.63 0.89
N LEU A 81 -6.21 1.24 0.98
CA LEU A 81 -6.70 0.36 2.04
C LEU A 81 -6.05 -1.02 1.97
N SER A 82 -5.94 -1.60 0.77
CA SER A 82 -5.26 -2.88 0.54
C SER A 82 -3.79 -2.83 0.99
N LEU A 83 -3.08 -1.74 0.69
CA LEU A 83 -1.72 -1.49 1.17
C LEU A 83 -1.63 -1.35 2.70
N ALA A 84 -2.56 -0.62 3.31
CA ALA A 84 -2.60 -0.44 4.76
C ALA A 84 -2.81 -1.79 5.49
N VAL A 85 -3.74 -2.61 4.99
CA VAL A 85 -3.98 -3.98 5.48
C VAL A 85 -2.75 -4.86 5.27
N TYR A 86 -2.08 -4.74 4.12
CA TYR A 86 -0.84 -5.47 3.87
C TYR A 86 0.28 -5.11 4.86
N TYR A 87 0.46 -3.82 5.14
CA TYR A 87 1.43 -3.38 6.15
C TYR A 87 1.08 -3.84 7.56
N LEU A 88 -0.21 -3.84 7.90
CA LEU A 88 -0.69 -4.36 9.18
C LEU A 88 -0.38 -5.86 9.32
N TYR A 89 -0.71 -6.65 8.31
CA TYR A 89 -0.39 -8.08 8.27
C TYR A 89 1.12 -8.33 8.44
N LEU A 90 1.96 -7.60 7.69
CA LEU A 90 3.42 -7.73 7.79
C LEU A 90 3.96 -7.31 9.16
N SER A 91 3.26 -6.38 9.85
CA SER A 91 3.61 -5.98 11.21
C SER A 91 3.31 -7.07 12.24
N LEU A 92 2.19 -7.77 12.08
CA LEU A 92 1.76 -8.84 12.98
C LEU A 92 2.64 -10.09 12.78
N LYS A 93 2.86 -10.53 11.53
CA LYS A 93 3.76 -11.65 11.20
C LYS A 93 5.18 -11.42 11.73
N GLY A 94 5.69 -10.19 11.63
CA GLY A 94 7.02 -9.84 12.13
C GLY A 94 7.14 -9.84 13.66
N GLN A 95 6.03 -9.80 14.41
CA GLN A 95 6.04 -10.00 15.87
C GLN A 95 6.00 -11.49 16.23
N GLU A 96 5.24 -12.30 15.50
CA GLU A 96 5.18 -13.76 15.72
C GLU A 96 6.54 -14.45 15.51
N GLU A 97 7.34 -13.98 14.52
CA GLU A 97 8.71 -14.48 14.31
C GLU A 97 9.69 -14.05 15.43
N GLU A 98 9.45 -12.92 16.12
CA GLU A 98 10.29 -12.44 17.23
C GLU A 98 9.93 -13.10 18.57
N ASP A 99 8.65 -13.43 18.81
CA ASP A 99 8.17 -13.95 20.10
C ASP A 99 8.20 -15.49 20.24
N GLY A 100 8.61 -16.24 19.21
CA GLY A 100 8.90 -17.68 19.33
C GLY A 100 7.71 -18.58 19.69
N GLU A 101 6.48 -18.06 19.68
CA GLU A 101 5.26 -18.80 20.04
C GLU A 101 4.50 -19.30 18.81
N ARG A 102 4.59 -20.61 18.62
CA ARG A 102 3.57 -21.58 18.17
C ARG A 102 2.36 -21.06 17.37
N GLU A 103 2.23 -21.63 16.17
CA GLU A 103 1.05 -22.42 15.76
C GLU A 103 -0.30 -21.79 16.13
N SER A 104 -0.63 -20.64 15.54
CA SER A 104 -2.02 -20.14 15.56
C SER A 104 -2.42 -19.59 14.19
N ASP A 105 -3.62 -20.00 13.77
CA ASP A 105 -4.38 -19.62 12.58
C ASP A 105 -3.89 -20.04 11.18
N SER A 106 -4.28 -21.28 10.84
CA SER A 106 -4.38 -21.83 9.48
C SER A 106 -4.96 -20.84 8.44
N VAL A 107 -5.88 -19.96 8.84
CA VAL A 107 -6.51 -18.96 7.95
C VAL A 107 -5.59 -17.76 7.67
N LEU A 108 -4.86 -17.27 8.67
CA LEU A 108 -3.86 -16.21 8.51
C LEU A 108 -2.65 -16.71 7.71
N HIS A 109 -2.27 -17.96 7.90
CA HIS A 109 -1.20 -18.61 7.14
C HIS A 109 -1.57 -18.79 5.65
N ALA A 110 -2.78 -19.29 5.35
CA ALA A 110 -3.25 -19.47 3.97
C ALA A 110 -3.41 -18.12 3.23
N THR A 111 -3.97 -17.11 3.91
CA THR A 111 -4.08 -15.75 3.36
C THR A 111 -2.70 -15.14 3.14
N GLY A 112 -1.77 -15.38 4.08
CA GLY A 112 -0.38 -14.95 3.99
C GLY A 112 0.37 -15.48 2.77
N GLN A 113 0.25 -16.78 2.50
CA GLN A 113 0.89 -17.40 1.34
C GLN A 113 0.32 -16.88 0.01
N TYR A 114 -1.00 -16.67 -0.08
CA TYR A 114 -1.62 -16.10 -1.27
C TYR A 114 -1.14 -14.65 -1.52
N VAL A 115 -1.07 -13.86 -0.45
CA VAL A 115 -0.60 -12.48 -0.49
C VAL A 115 0.89 -12.39 -0.85
N GLU A 116 1.75 -13.26 -0.32
CA GLU A 116 3.17 -13.32 -0.70
C GLU A 116 3.34 -13.74 -2.17
N HIS A 117 2.58 -14.72 -2.63
CA HIS A 117 2.62 -15.18 -4.02
C HIS A 117 2.18 -14.09 -5.02
N ASN A 118 1.14 -13.33 -4.66
CA ASN A 118 0.60 -12.29 -5.54
C ASN A 118 1.19 -10.89 -5.29
N ARG A 119 2.10 -10.74 -4.32
CA ARG A 119 2.69 -9.46 -3.89
C ARG A 119 3.24 -8.63 -5.06
N ARG A 120 3.90 -9.30 -6.01
CA ARG A 120 4.44 -8.66 -7.21
C ARG A 120 3.33 -8.07 -8.08
N ASN A 121 2.27 -8.83 -8.30
CA ASN A 121 1.15 -8.40 -9.14
C ASN A 121 0.40 -7.24 -8.47
N VAL A 122 0.23 -7.29 -7.15
CA VAL A 122 -0.33 -6.16 -6.37
C VAL A 122 0.54 -4.92 -6.53
N GLY A 123 1.87 -5.04 -6.40
CA GLY A 123 2.77 -3.91 -6.59
C GLY A 123 2.70 -3.28 -7.99
N TYR A 124 2.62 -4.09 -9.05
CA TYR A 124 2.43 -3.58 -10.41
C TYR A 124 1.06 -2.95 -10.61
N LEU A 125 0.00 -3.54 -10.04
CA LEU A 125 -1.35 -2.98 -10.09
C LEU A 125 -1.41 -1.63 -9.38
N THR A 126 -0.83 -1.51 -8.18
CA THR A 126 -0.70 -0.25 -7.45
C THR A 126 0.07 0.79 -8.27
N LEU A 127 1.17 0.40 -8.91
CA LEU A 127 1.95 1.29 -9.76
C LEU A 127 1.14 1.77 -10.97
N CYS A 128 0.43 0.87 -11.66
CA CYS A 128 -0.43 1.21 -12.78
C CYS A 128 -1.54 2.18 -12.36
N VAL A 129 -2.21 1.92 -11.23
CA VAL A 129 -3.22 2.83 -10.67
C VAL A 129 -2.62 4.19 -10.40
N CYS A 130 -1.46 4.25 -9.73
CA CYS A 130 -0.76 5.51 -9.47
C CYS A 130 -0.42 6.27 -10.76
N ILE A 131 0.12 5.59 -11.77
CA ILE A 131 0.51 6.19 -13.05
C ILE A 131 -0.72 6.74 -13.80
N ILE A 132 -1.80 5.96 -13.88
CA ILE A 132 -3.05 6.39 -14.54
C ILE A 132 -3.62 7.64 -13.86
N HIS A 133 -3.70 7.60 -12.53
CA HIS A 133 -4.28 8.67 -11.73
C HIS A 133 -3.37 9.92 -11.67
N PHE A 134 -2.07 9.77 -11.93
CA PHE A 134 -1.11 10.88 -12.04
C PHE A 134 -1.04 11.48 -13.45
N LEU A 135 -1.01 10.66 -14.51
CA LEU A 135 -0.87 11.11 -15.90
C LEU A 135 -2.18 11.62 -16.50
N ILE A 136 -3.31 11.04 -16.09
CA ILE A 136 -4.62 11.37 -16.65
C ILE A 136 -5.59 11.83 -15.56
N PRO A 137 -5.25 12.86 -14.76
CA PRO A 137 -6.18 13.40 -13.78
C PRO A 137 -7.45 13.93 -14.47
N HIS A 138 -7.36 14.38 -15.72
CA HIS A 138 -8.50 14.88 -16.51
C HIS A 138 -9.54 13.82 -16.95
N PHE A 139 -9.23 12.52 -16.99
CA PHE A 139 -10.26 11.49 -17.27
C PHE A 139 -10.87 10.91 -15.98
N VAL A 140 -10.25 11.23 -14.85
CA VAL A 140 -10.51 10.62 -13.56
C VAL A 140 -11.20 11.63 -12.62
N LEU A 141 -10.94 12.93 -12.82
CA LEU A 141 -11.47 14.05 -12.05
C LEU A 141 -12.42 14.98 -12.84
N LEU A 142 -12.55 14.83 -14.15
CA LEU A 142 -13.43 15.61 -15.05
C LEU A 142 -14.23 14.66 -15.95
#